data_AF-A0A817P0C4-F1
#
_entry.id   AF-A0A817P0C4-F1
#
_cell.length_a   1.000
_cell.length_b   1.000
_cell.length_c   1.000
_cell.angle_alpha   90.00
_cell.angle_beta   90.00
_cell.angle_gamma   90.00
#
_symmetry.space_group_name_H-M   'P 1'
#
loop_
_entity.id
_entity.type
_entity.pdbx_description
1 polymer ?
#
loop_
_entity_poly.entity_id
_entity_poly.type
_entity_poly.pdbx_seq_one_letter_code
_entity_poly.pdbx_strand_id
1 'polypeptide(L)'
;MMTAPSNKISFIISQKGKKMLNINNFIFKLNKTTSTTKYYRCEDSRCTVTVRTDLEDNISNIKGDHCHPPEPEQIQIRVFKQVVKARAI
;
A
#
# COMPACT_ATOMS: atom_id res chain seq x y z
N MET A 1 22.73 15.05 8.30
CA MET A 1 21.65 14.18 8.80
C MET A 1 20.85 13.73 7.58
N MET A 2 20.90 12.45 7.20
CA MET A 2 20.22 11.96 5.99
C MET A 2 18.72 11.84 6.30
N THR A 3 17.92 12.80 5.89
CA THR A 3 16.46 12.70 5.94
C THR A 3 16.02 11.61 4.96
N ALA A 4 15.57 10.48 5.49
CA ALA A 4 14.90 9.44 4.70
C ALA A 4 13.75 10.07 3.90
N PRO A 5 13.50 9.65 2.65
CA PRO A 5 12.37 10.15 1.88
C PRO A 5 11.09 9.87 2.68
N SER A 6 10.37 10.94 3.04
CA SER A 6 9.12 10.90 3.78
C SER A 6 8.01 10.33 2.90
N ASN A 7 8.10 9.04 2.61
CA ASN A 7 7.07 8.29 1.92
C ASN A 7 5.84 8.26 2.83
N LYS A 8 4.71 8.78 2.37
CA LYS A 8 3.48 8.79 3.15
C LYS A 8 2.87 7.39 3.10
N ILE A 9 3.02 6.66 4.20
CA ILE A 9 2.55 5.28 4.34
C ILE A 9 1.19 5.28 5.04
N SER A 10 0.25 4.51 4.52
CA SER A 10 -1.02 4.24 5.18
C SER A 10 -1.50 2.84 4.86
N PHE A 11 -2.32 2.26 5.73
CA PHE A 11 -2.92 0.95 5.48
C PHE A 11 -4.39 1.12 5.16
N ILE A 12 -4.83 0.44 4.12
CA ILE A 12 -6.25 0.41 3.73
C ILE A 12 -6.71 -1.05 3.68
N ILE A 13 -7.98 -1.27 3.96
CA ILE A 13 -8.59 -2.59 3.84
C ILE A 13 -9.35 -2.66 2.52
N SER A 14 -9.09 -3.69 1.73
CA SER A 14 -9.87 -3.98 0.52
C SER A 14 -11.33 -4.27 0.86
N GLN A 15 -12.23 -4.13 -0.09
CA GLN A 15 -13.64 -4.51 0.08
C GLN A 15 -13.82 -5.96 0.57
N LYS A 16 -12.88 -6.86 0.21
CA LYS A 16 -12.85 -8.26 0.63
C LYS A 16 -12.13 -8.51 1.97
N GLY A 17 -11.79 -7.46 2.74
CA GLY A 17 -11.12 -7.59 4.04
C GLY A 17 -9.60 -7.78 3.99
N LYS A 18 -8.98 -7.78 2.80
CA LYS A 18 -7.51 -7.94 2.67
C LYS A 18 -6.78 -6.64 3.01
N LYS A 19 -5.73 -6.70 3.84
CA LYS A 19 -4.86 -5.55 4.15
C LYS A 19 -4.04 -5.16 2.92
N MET A 20 -4.05 -3.88 2.57
CA MET A 20 -3.32 -3.30 1.46
C MET A 20 -2.49 -2.12 1.96
N LEU A 21 -1.35 -1.92 1.32
CA LEU A 21 -0.39 -0.88 1.66
C LEU A 21 -0.57 0.29 0.70
N ASN A 22 -0.76 1.50 1.22
CA ASN A 22 -0.82 2.73 0.45
C ASN A 22 0.47 3.51 0.66
N ILE A 23 1.19 3.83 -0.42
CA ILE A 23 2.43 4.62 -0.37
C ILE A 23 2.35 5.68 -1.45
N ASN A 24 2.48 6.96 -1.09
CA ASN A 24 2.49 8.08 -2.04
C ASN A 24 1.33 8.04 -3.04
N ASN A 25 0.14 7.68 -2.57
CA ASN A 25 -1.06 7.54 -3.38
C ASN A 25 -1.04 6.38 -4.41
N PHE A 26 -0.23 5.36 -4.16
CA PHE A 26 -0.24 4.08 -4.85
C PHE A 26 -0.66 2.95 -3.92
N ILE A 27 -1.54 2.08 -4.40
CA ILE A 27 -2.02 0.93 -3.64
C ILE A 27 -1.23 -0.32 -4.02
N PHE A 28 -0.76 -1.02 -3.00
CA PHE A 28 -0.03 -2.27 -3.13
C PHE A 28 -0.77 -3.40 -2.41
N LYS A 29 -0.89 -4.52 -3.11
CA LYS A 29 -1.45 -5.78 -2.59
C LYS A 29 -0.32 -6.62 -2.00
N LEU A 30 -0.58 -7.23 -0.85
CA LEU A 30 0.32 -8.23 -0.29
C LEU A 30 0.39 -9.43 -1.25
N ASN A 31 1.57 -9.69 -1.79
CA ASN A 31 1.83 -10.81 -2.69
C ASN A 31 2.25 -12.05 -1.90
N LYS A 32 3.23 -11.90 -1.01
CA LYS A 32 3.68 -12.98 -0.11
C LYS A 32 4.28 -12.41 1.16
N THR A 33 4.19 -13.17 2.23
CA THR A 33 4.88 -12.89 3.49
C THR A 33 5.89 -13.99 3.74
N THR A 34 7.13 -13.61 3.99
CA THR A 34 8.20 -14.46 4.50
C THR A 34 8.35 -14.21 6.00
N SER A 35 9.07 -15.06 6.71
CA SER A 35 9.30 -15.00 8.16
C SER A 35 9.88 -13.68 8.67
N THR A 36 10.47 -12.86 7.81
CA THR A 36 11.09 -11.58 8.17
C THR A 36 10.61 -10.41 7.31
N THR A 37 10.01 -10.66 6.14
CA THR A 37 9.74 -9.63 5.14
C THR A 37 8.44 -9.90 4.41
N LYS A 38 7.64 -8.85 4.23
CA LYS A 38 6.42 -8.85 3.42
C LYS A 38 6.73 -8.25 2.05
N TYR A 39 6.25 -8.92 1.01
CA TYR A 39 6.39 -8.51 -0.37
C TYR A 39 5.03 -8.04 -0.87
N TYR A 40 4.98 -6.79 -1.30
CA TYR A 40 3.81 -6.18 -1.92
C TYR A 40 4.08 -5.91 -3.39
N ARG A 41 3.02 -5.98 -4.19
CA ARG A 41 3.02 -5.62 -5.60
C ARG A 41 1.95 -4.58 -5.84
N CYS A 42 2.17 -3.68 -6.80
CA CYS A 42 1.14 -2.72 -7.19
C CYS A 42 -0.19 -3.42 -7.51
N GLU A 43 -1.30 -2.76 -7.15
CA GLU A 43 -2.64 -3.27 -7.46
C GLU A 43 -2.88 -3.38 -8.97
N ASP A 44 -2.32 -2.45 -9.75
CA ASP A 44 -2.43 -2.41 -11.18
C ASP A 44 -1.59 -3.52 -11.84
N SER A 45 -2.23 -4.33 -12.69
CA SER A 45 -1.58 -5.48 -13.33
C SER A 45 -0.53 -5.09 -14.36
N ARG A 46 -0.58 -3.87 -14.90
CA ARG A 46 0.40 -3.35 -15.86
C ARG A 46 1.64 -2.79 -15.14
N CYS A 47 1.54 -2.56 -13.83
CA CYS A 47 2.67 -2.17 -13.00
C CYS A 47 3.46 -3.36 -12.45
N THR A 48 4.77 -3.25 -12.57
CA THR A 48 5.75 -4.21 -12.04
C THR A 48 6.38 -3.73 -10.74
N VAL A 49 5.95 -2.58 -10.21
CA VAL A 49 6.47 -2.03 -8.96
C VAL A 49 6.20 -2.99 -7.81
N THR A 50 7.26 -3.27 -7.05
CA THR A 50 7.23 -4.11 -5.87
C THR A 50 7.78 -3.37 -4.67
N VAL A 51 7.17 -3.60 -3.52
CA VAL A 51 7.58 -3.03 -2.25
C VAL A 51 7.90 -4.14 -1.29
N ARG A 52 9.00 -3.99 -0.56
CA ARG A 52 9.40 -4.87 0.53
C ARG A 52 9.24 -4.10 1.82
N THR A 53 8.57 -4.72 2.77
CA THR A 53 8.49 -4.20 4.14
C THR A 53 8.93 -5.25 5.12
N ASP A 54 9.34 -4.83 6.30
CA ASP A 54 9.57 -5.71 7.43
C ASP A 54 8.24 -6.20 8.02
N LEU A 55 8.30 -7.12 8.98
CA LEU A 55 7.10 -7.63 9.68
C LEU A 55 6.32 -6.52 10.39
N GLU A 56 7.01 -5.47 10.83
CA GLU A 56 6.45 -4.27 11.46
C GLU A 56 5.86 -3.27 10.44
N ASP A 57 5.74 -3.68 9.17
CA ASP A 57 5.25 -2.87 8.05
C ASP A 57 6.11 -1.61 7.73
N ASN A 58 7.36 -1.58 8.19
CA ASN A 58 8.35 -0.57 7.79
C ASN A 58 8.85 -0.84 6.38
N ILE A 59 8.89 0.16 5.50
CA ILE A 59 9.37 -0.02 4.12
C ILE A 59 10.88 -0.20 4.12
N SER A 60 11.32 -1.39 3.75
CA SER A 60 12.75 -1.69 3.57
C SER A 60 13.23 -1.30 2.18
N ASN A 61 12.40 -1.50 1.13
CA ASN A 61 12.79 -1.16 -0.25
C ASN A 61 11.58 -1.04 -1.20
N ILE A 62 11.66 -0.14 -2.18
CA ILE A 62 10.69 0.00 -3.29
C ILE A 62 11.47 -0.20 -4.59
N LYS A 63 11.02 -1.11 -5.45
CA LYS A 63 11.66 -1.43 -6.73
C LYS A 63 10.71 -1.28 -7.90
N GLY A 64 11.17 -0.61 -8.94
CA GLY A 64 10.48 -0.42 -10.21
C GLY A 64 9.78 0.93 -10.31
N ASP A 65 9.28 1.21 -11.51
CA ASP A 65 8.64 2.47 -11.86
C ASP A 65 7.15 2.27 -12.17
N HIS A 66 6.32 3.20 -11.71
CA HIS A 66 4.89 3.16 -11.99
C HIS A 66 4.62 3.59 -13.43
N CYS A 67 3.89 2.75 -14.18
CA CYS A 67 3.45 3.05 -15.53
C CYS A 67 2.04 3.69 -15.57
N HIS A 68 1.54 4.14 -14.42
CA HIS A 68 0.24 4.81 -14.30
C HIS A 68 0.35 5.98 -13.31
N PRO A 69 -0.51 7.01 -13.46
CA PRO A 69 -0.57 8.10 -12.50
C PRO A 69 -1.09 7.62 -11.14
N PRO A 70 -0.74 8.30 -10.04
CA PRO A 70 -1.36 8.04 -8.74
C PRO A 70 -2.86 8.36 -8.80
N GLU A 71 -3.68 7.54 -8.14
CA GLU A 71 -5.14 7.74 -8.06
C GLU A 71 -5.56 8.11 -6.62
N PRO A 72 -5.27 9.35 -6.16
CA PRO A 72 -5.54 9.76 -4.78
C PRO A 72 -7.02 9.73 -4.43
N GLU A 73 -7.91 10.01 -5.39
CA GLU A 73 -9.36 10.02 -5.18
C GLU A 73 -9.90 8.62 -4.88
N GLN A 74 -9.44 7.61 -5.62
CA GLN A 74 -9.83 6.22 -5.40
C GLN A 74 -9.41 5.72 -4.00
N ILE A 75 -8.23 6.15 -3.55
CA ILE A 75 -7.75 5.84 -2.20
C ILE A 75 -8.63 6.51 -1.16
N GLN A 76 -8.95 7.79 -1.33
CA GLN A 76 -9.83 8.52 -0.41
C GLN A 76 -11.21 7.89 -0.31
N ILE A 77 -11.81 7.48 -1.44
CA ILE A 77 -13.09 6.77 -1.45
C ILE A 77 -12.99 5.46 -0.66
N ARG A 78 -11.91 4.68 -0.83
CA ARG A 78 -11.70 3.43 -0.09
C ARG A 78 -11.54 3.66 1.41
N VAL A 79 -10.73 4.65 1.80
CA VAL A 79 -10.54 5.04 3.20
C VAL A 79 -11.86 5.52 3.81
N PHE A 80 -12.59 6.37 3.11
CA PHE A 80 -13.89 6.87 3.57
C PHE A 80 -14.90 5.74 3.76
N LYS A 81 -15.03 4.83 2.78
CA LYS A 81 -15.88 3.63 2.90
C LYS A 81 -15.51 2.78 4.10
N GLN A 82 -14.22 2.64 4.39
CA GLN A 82 -13.74 1.90 5.56
C GLN A 82 -14.17 2.58 6.87
N VAL A 83 -14.01 3.90 6.98
CA VAL A 83 -14.41 4.68 8.16
C VAL A 83 -15.93 4.60 8.37
N VAL A 84 -16.72 4.76 7.31
CA VAL A 84 -18.19 4.66 7.38
C VAL A 84 -18.61 3.25 7.84
N LYS A 85 -18.02 2.20 7.26
CA LYS A 85 -18.32 0.82 7.64
C LYS A 85 -17.95 0.53 9.10
N ALA A 86 -16.82 1.04 9.58
CA ALA A 86 -16.39 0.84 10.96
C ALA A 86 -17.28 1.55 12.00
N ARG A 87 -17.97 2.62 11.61
CA ARG A 87 -18.88 3.39 12.47
C ARG A 87 -20.33 2.88 12.48
N ALA A 88 -20.68 2.00 11.54
CA ALA A 88 -22.03 1.45 11.39
C ALA A 88 -22.22 0.13 12.16
N ILE A 89 -21.23 -0.28 12.96
CA ILE A 89 -21.18 -1.47 13.82
C ILE A 89 -21.09 -1.00 15.26
#